data_AF-A0A520ZUX8-F1
#
_entry.id   AF-A0A520ZUX8-F1
#
_cell.length_a   1.000
_cell.length_b   1.000
_cell.length_c   1.000
_cell.angle_alpha   90.00
_cell.angle_beta   90.00
_cell.angle_gamma   90.00
#
_symmetry.space_group_name_H-M   'P 1'
#
loop_
_entity.id
_entity.type
_entity.pdbx_description
1 polymer ?
#
loop_
_entity_poly.entity_id
_entity_poly.type
_entity_poly.pdbx_seq_one_letter_code
_entity_poly.pdbx_strand_id
1 'polypeptide(L)'
;VQNVYAGMDEANKWIDEEFQPSALSKSDQQKEMEWFINAAKPFQGMEINVLSETIPTHEYESKTLTKAFEEITGIKVNHQLLGEGEVVQAVQTQMQTKRNLYDAYINDSDLIGTHSRLQLAVNLSDWMAGEGKDVTNPGLDVDDFIGKSFTTGPDGKLYQLPDQQFANLYWFRKDWFYRPELKEKFKAKYGYELGVPVNWSAYEDIAEFFTDDVKEIDGVKVYGHMDYGKRAPDLGWRMTDAWLSMAGAGSKGLPNGVPVDEWGIRMEEGSCNPVGASVSRGGAANGPAAVYAIRKWDEWLRKYAPEGAASYDFYQSLPALSQGNVAQQIFWYTAFTASMVAPKSEGNNTVDDSGNPLWRMAPSPHGPYWEKGQKLGYQDAGSWTLFKS
;
A
#
# COMPACT_ATOMS: atom_id res chain seq x y z
N VAL A 1 -20.99 -8.16 -33.90
CA VAL A 1 -22.23 -8.33 -33.13
C VAL A 1 -22.29 -7.14 -32.19
N GLN A 2 -23.22 -6.20 -32.37
CA GLN A 2 -23.40 -5.12 -31.40
C GLN A 2 -23.77 -5.77 -30.07
N ASN A 3 -22.92 -5.62 -29.04
CA ASN A 3 -23.28 -6.02 -27.69
C ASN A 3 -24.52 -5.20 -27.33
N VAL A 4 -25.66 -5.88 -27.16
CA VAL A 4 -26.99 -5.29 -26.88
C VAL A 4 -27.05 -4.73 -25.44
N TYR A 5 -25.91 -4.65 -24.75
CA TYR A 5 -25.77 -4.40 -23.32
C TYR A 5 -24.76 -3.29 -23.01
N ALA A 6 -24.50 -2.35 -23.93
CA ALA A 6 -23.61 -1.21 -23.67
C ALA A 6 -24.37 0.10 -23.79
N GLY A 7 -24.50 0.84 -22.68
CA GLY A 7 -25.25 2.08 -22.67
C GLY A 7 -25.62 2.65 -21.30
N MET A 8 -26.51 3.64 -21.32
CA MET A 8 -26.92 4.38 -20.13
C MET A 8 -27.79 3.57 -19.17
N ASP A 9 -28.49 2.54 -19.65
CA ASP A 9 -29.33 1.70 -18.79
C ASP A 9 -28.45 0.87 -17.85
N GLU A 10 -27.38 0.27 -18.39
CA GLU A 10 -26.35 -0.44 -17.61
C GLU A 10 -25.62 0.52 -16.67
N ALA A 11 -25.21 1.70 -17.18
CA ALA A 11 -24.54 2.70 -16.35
C ALA A 11 -25.40 3.15 -15.16
N ASN A 12 -26.70 3.40 -15.36
CA ASN A 12 -27.60 3.78 -14.29
C ASN A 12 -27.73 2.69 -13.22
N LYS A 13 -27.73 1.43 -13.62
CA LYS A 13 -27.73 0.31 -12.69
C LYS A 13 -26.47 0.30 -11.82
N TRP A 14 -25.29 0.44 -12.42
CA TRP A 14 -24.02 0.49 -11.68
C TRP A 14 -23.94 1.71 -10.74
N ILE A 15 -24.45 2.87 -11.17
CA ILE A 15 -24.54 4.07 -10.33
C ILE A 15 -25.40 3.84 -9.09
N ASP A 16 -26.51 3.13 -9.24
CA ASP A 16 -27.48 2.90 -8.17
C ASP A 16 -27.09 1.75 -7.23
N GLU A 17 -26.37 0.75 -7.73
CA GLU A 17 -26.05 -0.48 -6.99
C GLU A 17 -24.63 -0.52 -6.42
N GLU A 18 -23.63 0.05 -7.10
CA GLU A 18 -22.21 -0.17 -6.77
C GLU A 18 -21.39 1.11 -6.58
N PHE A 19 -21.61 2.15 -7.38
CA PHE A 19 -20.77 3.37 -7.34
C PHE A 19 -21.15 4.32 -6.18
N GLN A 20 -21.57 3.77 -5.04
CA GLN A 20 -21.93 4.50 -3.84
C GLN A 20 -21.11 4.03 -2.62
N PRO A 21 -20.69 4.96 -1.74
CA PRO A 21 -20.89 6.41 -1.81
C PRO A 21 -19.97 7.06 -2.86
N SER A 22 -20.44 8.15 -3.49
CA SER A 22 -19.65 8.93 -4.45
C SER A 22 -19.50 10.39 -4.01
N ALA A 23 -18.36 11.01 -4.37
CA ALA A 23 -18.16 12.45 -4.28
C ALA A 23 -18.98 13.22 -5.33
N LEU A 24 -19.38 12.55 -6.42
CA LEU A 24 -20.21 13.12 -7.48
C LEU A 24 -21.70 12.94 -7.17
N SER A 25 -22.50 13.95 -7.52
CA SER A 25 -23.95 13.80 -7.52
C SER A 25 -24.37 12.72 -8.53
N LYS A 26 -25.52 12.08 -8.33
CA LYS A 26 -26.04 11.08 -9.29
C LYS A 26 -26.11 11.65 -10.72
N SER A 27 -26.52 12.92 -10.87
CA SER A 27 -26.58 13.57 -12.18
C SER A 27 -25.21 13.76 -12.81
N ASP A 28 -24.15 14.01 -12.02
CA ASP A 28 -22.80 14.17 -12.54
C ASP A 28 -22.16 12.82 -12.86
N GLN A 29 -22.42 11.78 -12.06
CA GLN A 29 -22.06 10.40 -12.41
C GLN A 29 -22.69 9.99 -13.76
N GLN A 30 -23.97 10.31 -13.99
CA GLN A 30 -24.63 10.03 -15.27
C GLN A 30 -23.96 10.72 -16.46
N LYS A 31 -23.53 11.99 -16.31
CA LYS A 31 -22.79 12.71 -17.35
C LYS A 31 -21.42 12.09 -17.61
N GLU A 32 -20.73 11.66 -16.56
CA GLU A 32 -19.45 10.98 -16.68
C GLU A 32 -19.59 9.64 -17.40
N MET A 33 -20.61 8.84 -17.05
CA MET A 33 -20.90 7.59 -17.76
C MET A 33 -21.29 7.82 -19.22
N GLU A 34 -22.07 8.86 -19.51
CA GLU A 34 -22.38 9.27 -20.89
C GLU A 34 -21.09 9.63 -21.66
N TRP A 35 -20.13 10.29 -21.00
CA TRP A 35 -18.82 10.56 -21.59
C TRP A 35 -18.06 9.27 -21.88
N PHE A 36 -17.97 8.32 -20.94
CA PHE A 36 -17.31 7.02 -21.16
C PHE A 36 -17.94 6.25 -22.34
N ILE A 37 -19.27 6.17 -22.40
CA ILE A 37 -20.01 5.51 -23.49
C ILE A 37 -19.66 6.16 -24.84
N ASN A 38 -19.62 7.49 -24.90
CA ASN A 38 -19.33 8.21 -26.13
C ASN A 38 -17.87 8.05 -26.57
N ALA A 39 -16.91 8.17 -25.64
CA ALA A 39 -15.48 8.00 -25.91
C ALA A 39 -15.15 6.57 -26.35
N ALA A 40 -15.87 5.58 -25.84
CA ALA A 40 -15.66 4.16 -26.15
C ALA A 40 -16.16 3.71 -27.53
N LYS A 41 -17.02 4.49 -28.21
CA LYS A 41 -17.64 4.10 -29.50
C LYS A 41 -16.65 3.55 -30.54
N PRO A 42 -15.45 4.14 -30.77
CA PRO A 42 -14.49 3.63 -31.74
C PRO A 42 -13.84 2.30 -31.34
N PHE A 43 -13.95 1.92 -30.07
CA PHE A 43 -13.23 0.81 -29.45
C PHE A 43 -14.14 -0.35 -29.04
N GLN A 44 -15.43 -0.31 -29.38
CA GLN A 44 -16.35 -1.40 -29.04
C GLN A 44 -15.86 -2.75 -29.58
N GLY A 45 -15.84 -3.76 -28.71
CA GLY A 45 -15.28 -5.09 -29.03
C GLY A 45 -13.76 -5.19 -28.93
N MET A 46 -13.08 -4.13 -28.48
CA MET A 46 -11.67 -4.20 -28.09
C MET A 46 -11.52 -5.05 -26.82
N GLU A 47 -10.40 -5.79 -26.75
CA GLU A 47 -9.95 -6.44 -25.52
C GLU A 47 -8.62 -5.83 -25.07
N ILE A 48 -8.49 -5.57 -23.77
CA ILE A 48 -7.30 -5.01 -23.12
C ILE A 48 -6.84 -5.98 -22.04
N ASN A 49 -5.55 -6.32 -22.00
CA ASN A 49 -4.98 -7.21 -20.99
C ASN A 49 -4.20 -6.41 -19.96
N VAL A 50 -4.54 -6.59 -18.68
CA VAL A 50 -3.98 -5.85 -17.55
C VAL A 50 -3.39 -6.85 -16.56
N LEU A 51 -2.24 -6.51 -15.97
CA LEU A 51 -1.66 -7.28 -14.86
C LEU A 51 -1.44 -6.41 -13.62
N SER A 52 -1.85 -6.90 -12.45
CA SER A 52 -1.54 -6.27 -11.15
C SER A 52 -1.27 -7.30 -10.06
N GLU A 53 -0.88 -6.78 -8.89
CA GLU A 53 -0.73 -7.56 -7.67
C GLU A 53 -2.09 -8.05 -7.13
N THR A 54 -2.10 -9.16 -6.39
CA THR A 54 -3.28 -9.70 -5.71
C THR A 54 -3.52 -9.04 -4.35
N ILE A 55 -4.13 -7.86 -4.37
CA ILE A 55 -4.61 -7.14 -3.17
C ILE A 55 -6.13 -6.88 -3.25
N PRO A 56 -6.82 -6.59 -2.13
CA PRO A 56 -8.27 -6.39 -2.14
C PRO A 56 -8.78 -5.34 -3.15
N THR A 57 -8.04 -4.24 -3.33
CA THR A 57 -8.37 -3.20 -4.32
C THR A 57 -8.38 -3.75 -5.75
N HIS A 58 -7.34 -4.48 -6.14
CA HIS A 58 -7.25 -5.05 -7.49
C HIS A 58 -8.17 -6.26 -7.69
N GLU A 59 -8.53 -6.98 -6.63
CA GLU A 59 -9.60 -7.97 -6.71
C GLU A 59 -10.95 -7.33 -7.03
N TYR A 60 -11.25 -6.18 -6.43
CA TYR A 60 -12.45 -5.41 -6.72
C TYR A 60 -12.43 -4.87 -8.16
N GLU A 61 -11.31 -4.31 -8.62
CA GLU A 61 -11.16 -3.89 -10.01
C GLU A 61 -11.37 -5.05 -10.99
N SER A 62 -10.63 -6.15 -10.80
CA SER A 62 -10.62 -7.30 -11.70
C SER A 62 -11.97 -8.00 -11.79
N LYS A 63 -12.73 -8.08 -10.69
CA LYS A 63 -14.01 -8.81 -10.64
C LYS A 63 -15.23 -7.92 -10.88
N THR A 64 -15.18 -6.67 -10.44
CA THR A 64 -16.32 -5.75 -10.44
C THR A 64 -16.15 -4.64 -11.47
N LEU A 65 -15.06 -3.86 -11.40
CA LEU A 65 -14.91 -2.70 -12.29
C LEU A 65 -14.67 -3.08 -13.75
N THR A 66 -13.94 -4.17 -14.05
CA THR A 66 -13.78 -4.65 -15.43
C THR A 66 -15.13 -5.02 -16.05
N LYS A 67 -16.02 -5.66 -15.26
CA LYS A 67 -17.37 -6.01 -15.68
C LYS A 67 -18.22 -4.77 -15.91
N ALA A 68 -18.19 -3.82 -14.98
CA ALA A 68 -18.90 -2.56 -15.13
C ALA A 68 -18.42 -1.80 -16.37
N PHE A 69 -17.10 -1.75 -16.59
CA PHE A 69 -16.52 -1.11 -17.76
C PHE A 69 -16.96 -1.79 -19.06
N GLU A 70 -16.97 -3.13 -19.13
CA GLU A 70 -17.46 -3.87 -20.29
C GLU A 70 -18.97 -3.63 -20.55
N GLU A 71 -19.80 -3.69 -19.52
CA GLU A 71 -21.25 -3.43 -19.62
C GLU A 71 -21.56 -1.96 -19.95
N ILE A 72 -20.69 -1.00 -19.64
CA ILE A 72 -20.94 0.41 -19.97
C ILE A 72 -20.40 0.75 -21.36
N THR A 73 -19.21 0.25 -21.69
CA THR A 73 -18.43 0.72 -22.85
C THR A 73 -18.42 -0.27 -24.02
N GLY A 74 -18.66 -1.56 -23.74
CA GLY A 74 -18.44 -2.65 -24.69
C GLY A 74 -16.96 -3.00 -24.93
N ILE A 75 -16.05 -2.50 -24.09
CA ILE A 75 -14.62 -2.83 -24.10
C ILE A 75 -14.35 -3.85 -22.99
N LYS A 76 -13.72 -4.96 -23.33
CA LYS A 76 -13.42 -6.00 -22.36
C LYS A 76 -12.02 -5.81 -21.77
N VAL A 77 -11.92 -5.87 -20.45
CA VAL A 77 -10.64 -5.81 -19.73
C VAL A 77 -10.36 -7.15 -19.08
N ASN A 78 -9.35 -7.86 -19.59
CA ASN A 78 -8.83 -9.08 -18.98
C ASN A 78 -7.80 -8.71 -17.91
N HIS A 79 -8.25 -8.52 -16.67
CA HIS A 79 -7.39 -8.12 -15.55
C HIS A 79 -6.91 -9.35 -14.76
N GLN A 80 -5.66 -9.72 -14.95
CA GLN A 80 -4.99 -10.81 -14.26
C GLN A 80 -4.36 -10.34 -12.95
N LEU A 81 -4.47 -11.16 -11.90
CA LEU A 81 -3.84 -10.94 -10.60
C LEU A 81 -2.74 -11.98 -10.39
N LEU A 82 -1.53 -11.54 -10.03
CA LEU A 82 -0.41 -12.39 -9.64
C LEU A 82 0.24 -11.84 -8.35
N GLY A 83 1.26 -12.52 -7.83
CA GLY A 83 2.11 -11.94 -6.80
C GLY A 83 2.94 -10.79 -7.37
N GLU A 84 3.30 -9.83 -6.53
CA GLU A 84 4.06 -8.64 -6.93
C GLU A 84 5.38 -9.00 -7.62
N GLY A 85 6.09 -10.03 -7.13
CA GLY A 85 7.32 -10.51 -7.73
C GLY A 85 7.15 -10.91 -9.21
N GLU A 86 6.04 -11.56 -9.54
CA GLU A 86 5.67 -11.91 -10.91
C GLU A 86 5.28 -10.67 -11.74
N VAL A 87 4.60 -9.69 -11.14
CA VAL A 87 4.27 -8.41 -11.81
C VAL A 87 5.56 -7.68 -12.20
N VAL A 88 6.50 -7.53 -11.26
CA VAL A 88 7.81 -6.90 -11.49
C VAL A 88 8.58 -7.64 -12.58
N GLN A 89 8.57 -8.98 -12.55
CA GLN A 89 9.22 -9.78 -13.59
C GLN A 89 8.59 -9.57 -14.97
N ALA A 90 7.26 -9.51 -15.07
CA ALA A 90 6.55 -9.27 -16.32
C ALA A 90 6.86 -7.88 -16.89
N VAL A 91 6.83 -6.83 -16.04
CA VAL A 91 7.21 -5.46 -16.39
C VAL A 91 8.63 -5.40 -16.94
N GLN A 92 9.59 -6.01 -16.24
CA GLN A 92 10.98 -6.07 -16.68
C GLN A 92 11.14 -6.82 -18.01
N THR A 93 10.41 -7.91 -18.19
CA THR A 93 10.46 -8.71 -19.41
C THR A 93 9.91 -7.92 -20.60
N GLN A 94 8.79 -7.22 -20.45
CA GLN A 94 8.22 -6.35 -21.49
C GLN A 94 9.19 -5.23 -21.86
N MET A 95 9.81 -4.56 -20.88
CA MET A 95 10.82 -3.52 -21.14
C MET A 95 12.06 -4.05 -21.89
N GLN A 96 12.57 -5.22 -21.50
CA GLN A 96 13.78 -5.80 -22.10
C GLN A 96 13.53 -6.33 -23.52
N THR A 97 12.41 -7.03 -23.71
CA THR A 97 12.08 -7.67 -24.99
C THR A 97 11.39 -6.73 -25.97
N LYS A 98 10.83 -5.62 -25.47
CA LYS A 98 9.97 -4.69 -26.22
C LYS A 98 8.77 -5.39 -26.88
N ARG A 99 8.36 -6.53 -26.34
CA ARG A 99 7.15 -7.23 -26.76
C ARG A 99 6.03 -6.87 -25.82
N ASN A 100 4.87 -6.54 -26.37
CA ASN A 100 3.65 -6.36 -25.58
C ASN A 100 3.25 -7.72 -24.98
N LEU A 101 3.36 -7.84 -23.66
CA LEU A 101 2.86 -8.96 -22.86
C LEU A 101 1.51 -8.59 -22.25
N TYR A 102 1.39 -7.37 -21.72
CA TYR A 102 0.16 -6.76 -21.23
C TYR A 102 0.08 -5.31 -21.68
N ASP A 103 -1.13 -4.88 -22.02
CA ASP A 103 -1.43 -3.54 -22.53
C ASP A 103 -1.28 -2.48 -21.43
N ALA A 104 -1.54 -2.86 -20.18
CA ALA A 104 -1.29 -2.04 -19.01
C ALA A 104 -0.86 -2.89 -17.80
N TYR A 105 -0.21 -2.23 -16.85
CA TYR A 105 0.13 -2.78 -15.55
C TYR A 105 -0.37 -1.86 -14.45
N ILE A 106 -0.66 -2.42 -13.28
CA ILE A 106 -0.64 -1.64 -12.04
C ILE A 106 0.61 -2.08 -11.29
N ASN A 107 1.62 -1.21 -11.26
CA ASN A 107 2.89 -1.45 -10.56
C ASN A 107 3.26 -0.27 -9.67
N ASP A 108 4.13 -0.53 -8.72
CA ASP A 108 4.45 0.40 -7.63
C ASP A 108 5.10 1.69 -8.15
N SER A 109 4.82 2.79 -7.45
CA SER A 109 5.38 4.09 -7.79
C SER A 109 6.89 4.14 -7.58
N ASP A 110 7.45 3.18 -6.86
CA ASP A 110 8.89 2.91 -6.72
C ASP A 110 9.60 2.76 -8.08
N LEU A 111 8.88 2.30 -9.11
CA LEU A 111 9.41 2.18 -10.47
C LEU A 111 9.50 3.51 -11.20
N ILE A 112 9.06 4.64 -10.64
CA ILE A 112 9.07 5.95 -11.32
C ILE A 112 10.46 6.33 -11.83
N GLY A 113 11.51 6.05 -11.04
CA GLY A 113 12.88 6.28 -11.46
C GLY A 113 13.27 5.45 -12.69
N THR A 114 12.75 4.23 -12.79
CA THR A 114 12.96 3.35 -13.94
C THR A 114 12.20 3.86 -15.16
N HIS A 115 10.91 4.18 -15.01
CA HIS A 115 10.05 4.65 -16.10
C HIS A 115 10.57 5.97 -16.69
N SER A 116 10.92 6.93 -15.83
CA SER A 116 11.47 8.23 -16.24
C SER A 116 12.88 8.11 -16.88
N ARG A 117 13.74 7.18 -16.46
CA ARG A 117 15.07 7.02 -17.08
C ARG A 117 15.03 6.27 -18.39
N LEU A 118 14.26 5.18 -18.46
CA LEU A 118 14.22 4.32 -19.64
C LEU A 118 13.32 4.87 -20.74
N GLN A 119 12.34 5.71 -20.39
CA GLN A 119 11.37 6.31 -21.32
C GLN A 119 10.63 5.25 -22.16
N LEU A 120 10.41 4.06 -21.59
CA LEU A 120 9.66 2.97 -22.22
C LEU A 120 8.18 3.00 -21.82
N ALA A 121 7.86 3.54 -20.64
CA ALA A 121 6.49 3.87 -20.28
C ALA A 121 5.99 5.07 -21.11
N VAL A 122 4.68 5.13 -21.32
CA VAL A 122 3.99 6.29 -21.92
C VAL A 122 4.09 7.45 -20.93
N ASN A 123 4.53 8.61 -21.42
CA ASN A 123 4.44 9.86 -20.67
C ASN A 123 2.98 10.32 -20.72
N LEU A 124 2.26 10.11 -19.62
CA LEU A 124 0.83 10.38 -19.52
C LEU A 124 0.53 11.88 -19.62
N SER A 125 1.42 12.76 -19.18
CA SER A 125 1.23 14.21 -19.33
C SER A 125 1.14 14.64 -20.80
N ASP A 126 2.05 14.15 -21.64
CA ASP A 126 2.06 14.49 -23.06
C ASP A 126 1.00 13.70 -23.84
N TRP A 127 0.75 12.45 -23.43
CA TRP A 127 -0.26 11.60 -24.02
C TRP A 127 -1.67 12.18 -23.84
N MET A 128 -2.07 12.52 -22.61
CA MET A 128 -3.38 13.11 -22.31
C MET A 128 -3.59 14.48 -22.98
N ALA A 129 -2.52 15.28 -23.14
CA ALA A 129 -2.58 16.56 -23.84
C ALA A 129 -2.62 16.41 -25.37
N GLY A 130 -2.14 15.28 -25.90
CA GLY A 130 -1.95 15.00 -27.31
C GLY A 130 -2.84 13.87 -27.82
N GLU A 131 -2.25 12.73 -28.14
CA GLU A 131 -2.93 11.62 -28.82
C GLU A 131 -4.05 10.97 -27.98
N GLY A 132 -3.93 10.97 -26.65
CA GLY A 132 -4.91 10.46 -25.71
C GLY A 132 -6.00 11.46 -25.35
N LYS A 133 -6.00 12.67 -25.92
CA LYS A 133 -6.93 13.75 -25.53
C LYS A 133 -8.39 13.36 -25.67
N ASP A 134 -8.76 12.69 -26.75
CA ASP A 134 -10.16 12.29 -27.01
C ASP A 134 -10.66 11.20 -26.04
N VAL A 135 -9.75 10.53 -25.34
CA VAL A 135 -10.03 9.50 -24.33
C VAL A 135 -9.57 9.89 -22.93
N THR A 136 -9.26 11.18 -22.71
CA THR A 136 -8.96 11.73 -21.38
C THR A 136 -10.23 12.33 -20.81
N ASN A 137 -10.73 11.77 -19.71
CA ASN A 137 -11.95 12.24 -19.06
C ASN A 137 -11.79 13.71 -18.64
N PRO A 138 -12.63 14.66 -19.12
CA PRO A 138 -12.52 16.07 -18.76
C PRO A 138 -12.82 16.34 -17.28
N GLY A 139 -13.46 15.40 -16.57
CA GLY A 139 -13.66 15.43 -15.12
C GLY A 139 -12.51 14.84 -14.31
N LEU A 140 -11.48 14.27 -14.95
CA LEU A 140 -10.33 13.68 -14.25
C LEU A 140 -9.44 14.78 -13.67
N ASP A 141 -9.53 15.00 -12.36
CA ASP A 141 -8.69 15.94 -11.63
C ASP A 141 -7.41 15.27 -11.14
N VAL A 142 -6.43 15.13 -12.03
CA VAL A 142 -5.12 14.52 -11.69
C VAL A 142 -4.40 15.29 -10.57
N ASP A 143 -4.66 16.59 -10.41
CA ASP A 143 -4.05 17.39 -9.34
C ASP A 143 -4.60 17.03 -7.94
N ASP A 144 -5.77 16.41 -7.87
CA ASP A 144 -6.38 15.91 -6.62
C ASP A 144 -5.87 14.51 -6.21
N PHE A 145 -5.03 13.87 -7.05
CA PHE A 145 -4.54 12.52 -6.77
C PHE A 145 -3.49 12.54 -5.66
N ILE A 146 -3.78 11.82 -4.57
CA ILE A 146 -2.78 11.51 -3.55
C ILE A 146 -1.68 10.66 -4.22
N GLY A 147 -0.43 11.12 -4.11
CA GLY A 147 0.71 10.42 -4.69
C GLY A 147 1.02 10.77 -6.15
N LYS A 148 0.39 11.78 -6.75
CA LYS A 148 0.81 12.32 -8.06
C LYS A 148 2.33 12.59 -8.13
N SER A 149 2.90 13.10 -7.05
CA SER A 149 4.34 13.36 -6.96
C SER A 149 5.19 12.09 -6.97
N PHE A 150 4.64 10.95 -6.55
CA PHE A 150 5.37 9.67 -6.53
C PHE A 150 5.53 9.11 -7.94
N THR A 151 4.59 9.42 -8.84
CA THR A 151 4.57 8.92 -10.21
C THR A 151 4.99 9.98 -11.25
N THR A 152 5.52 11.11 -10.79
CA THR A 152 6.05 12.19 -11.62
C THR A 152 7.57 12.13 -11.66
N GLY A 153 8.15 12.05 -12.86
CA GLY A 153 9.60 12.01 -13.05
C GLY A 153 10.29 13.33 -12.73
N PRO A 154 11.64 13.35 -12.59
CA PRO A 154 12.41 14.57 -12.36
C PRO A 154 12.29 15.63 -13.48
N ASP A 155 11.79 15.24 -14.65
CA ASP A 155 11.45 16.10 -15.78
C ASP A 155 10.07 16.77 -15.65
N GLY A 156 9.35 16.53 -14.55
CA GLY A 156 8.03 17.07 -14.27
C GLY A 156 6.91 16.38 -15.04
N LYS A 157 7.16 15.19 -15.62
CA LYS A 157 6.18 14.44 -16.41
C LYS A 157 5.60 13.27 -15.62
N LEU A 158 4.30 13.07 -15.75
CA LEU A 158 3.58 11.95 -15.15
C LEU A 158 3.81 10.68 -15.99
N TYR A 159 4.28 9.60 -15.37
CA TYR A 159 4.52 8.32 -16.05
C TYR A 159 3.57 7.21 -15.62
N GLN A 160 2.93 7.37 -14.46
CA GLN A 160 1.97 6.43 -13.93
C GLN A 160 0.81 7.21 -13.30
N LEU A 161 -0.40 6.66 -13.34
CA LEU A 161 -1.57 7.26 -12.70
C LEU A 161 -1.81 6.55 -11.36
N PRO A 162 -1.64 7.23 -10.20
CA PRO A 162 -1.86 6.61 -8.89
C PRO A 162 -3.27 6.05 -8.76
N ASP A 163 -3.39 4.87 -8.15
CA ASP A 163 -4.64 4.10 -8.12
C ASP A 163 -5.02 3.66 -6.70
N GLN A 164 -4.05 3.14 -5.95
CA GLN A 164 -4.22 2.73 -4.55
C GLN A 164 -3.12 3.30 -3.66
N GLN A 165 -3.30 3.23 -2.33
CA GLN A 165 -2.35 3.77 -1.35
C GLN A 165 -1.86 2.71 -0.37
N PHE A 166 -0.55 2.66 -0.19
CA PHE A 166 0.19 1.87 0.81
C PHE A 166 0.72 2.78 1.92
N ALA A 167 -0.16 3.55 2.56
CA ALA A 167 0.24 4.36 3.71
C ALA A 167 0.56 3.44 4.90
N ASN A 168 1.77 3.55 5.43
CA ASN A 168 2.21 2.79 6.60
C ASN A 168 1.88 3.52 7.90
N LEU A 169 1.05 2.89 8.74
CA LEU A 169 0.60 3.47 10.00
C LEU A 169 0.71 2.44 11.14
N TYR A 170 0.96 2.89 12.36
CA TYR A 170 0.87 2.02 13.52
C TYR A 170 -0.58 1.60 13.75
N TRP A 171 -0.80 0.31 14.01
CA TRP A 171 -2.11 -0.28 14.26
C TRP A 171 -2.19 -0.87 15.67
N PHE A 172 -3.32 -0.73 16.36
CA PHE A 172 -3.53 -1.29 17.69
C PHE A 172 -4.98 -1.58 18.08
N ARG A 173 -5.17 -2.50 19.03
CA ARG A 173 -6.45 -2.84 19.67
C ARG A 173 -6.89 -1.78 20.67
N LYS A 174 -7.68 -0.81 20.20
CA LYS A 174 -8.23 0.27 21.03
C LYS A 174 -9.04 -0.31 22.19
N ASP A 175 -9.87 -1.30 21.96
CA ASP A 175 -10.67 -1.94 23.01
C ASP A 175 -9.82 -2.53 24.13
N TRP A 176 -8.65 -3.10 23.83
CA TRP A 176 -7.71 -3.60 24.83
C TRP A 176 -6.97 -2.48 25.55
N PHE A 177 -6.46 -1.50 24.79
CA PHE A 177 -5.71 -0.37 25.34
C PHE A 177 -6.57 0.51 26.27
N TYR A 178 -7.90 0.41 26.19
CA TYR A 178 -8.84 1.19 26.98
C TYR A 178 -9.40 0.43 28.20
N ARG A 179 -9.06 -0.85 28.40
CA ARG A 179 -9.48 -1.63 29.57
C ARG A 179 -8.82 -1.09 30.86
N PRO A 180 -9.59 -0.64 31.87
CA PRO A 180 -9.04 -0.04 33.08
C PRO A 180 -8.02 -0.93 33.80
N GLU A 181 -8.31 -2.22 33.91
CA GLU A 181 -7.46 -3.20 34.58
C GLU A 181 -6.13 -3.43 33.85
N LEU A 182 -6.11 -3.35 32.52
CA LEU A 182 -4.89 -3.47 31.73
C LEU A 182 -4.04 -2.20 31.87
N LYS A 183 -4.66 -1.02 31.88
CA LYS A 183 -3.98 0.25 32.15
C LYS A 183 -3.32 0.27 33.53
N GLU A 184 -4.03 -0.19 34.56
CA GLU A 184 -3.51 -0.24 35.93
C GLU A 184 -2.32 -1.20 36.04
N LYS A 185 -2.44 -2.42 35.50
CA LYS A 185 -1.34 -3.41 35.51
C LYS A 185 -0.12 -2.92 34.74
N PHE A 186 -0.32 -2.34 33.55
CA PHE A 186 0.76 -1.80 32.75
C PHE A 186 1.49 -0.67 33.49
N LYS A 187 0.74 0.29 34.05
CA LYS A 187 1.29 1.42 34.82
C LYS A 187 2.04 0.95 36.07
N ALA A 188 1.56 -0.10 36.74
CA ALA A 188 2.26 -0.68 37.88
C ALA A 188 3.60 -1.34 37.49
N LYS A 189 3.70 -1.96 36.30
CA LYS A 189 4.92 -2.62 35.82
C LYS A 189 5.94 -1.63 35.25
N TYR A 190 5.52 -0.73 34.37
CA TYR A 190 6.42 0.12 33.58
C TYR A 190 6.50 1.57 34.09
N GLY A 191 5.63 1.98 35.01
CA GLY A 191 5.65 3.33 35.61
C GLY A 191 5.06 4.45 34.74
N TYR A 192 4.47 4.13 33.59
CA TYR A 192 3.76 5.07 32.71
C TYR A 192 2.47 4.47 32.14
N GLU A 193 1.62 5.29 31.52
CA GLU A 193 0.29 4.85 31.07
C GLU A 193 0.34 4.05 29.77
N LEU A 194 -0.49 2.99 29.68
CA LEU A 194 -0.70 2.24 28.45
C LEU A 194 -1.40 3.15 27.42
N GLY A 195 -0.77 3.32 26.25
CA GLY A 195 -1.24 4.20 25.19
C GLY A 195 -0.46 4.01 23.90
N VAL A 196 -0.68 4.89 22.92
CA VAL A 196 0.04 4.86 21.63
C VAL A 196 1.54 5.07 21.89
N PRO A 197 2.42 4.13 21.48
CA PRO A 197 3.86 4.25 21.72
C PRO A 197 4.46 5.35 20.86
N VAL A 198 5.31 6.17 21.46
CA VAL A 198 6.06 7.22 20.74
C VAL A 198 7.40 6.72 20.20
N ASN A 199 7.97 5.68 20.82
CA ASN A 199 9.26 5.12 20.45
C ASN A 199 9.27 3.58 20.58
N TRP A 200 10.32 2.95 20.07
CA TRP A 200 10.42 1.50 20.04
C TRP A 200 10.57 0.84 21.42
N SER A 201 11.10 1.55 22.42
CA SER A 201 11.14 1.03 23.80
C SER A 201 9.72 0.90 24.36
N ALA A 202 8.90 1.93 24.21
CA ALA A 202 7.50 1.87 24.63
C ALA A 202 6.69 0.84 23.83
N TYR A 203 7.00 0.69 22.53
CA TYR A 203 6.38 -0.37 21.71
C TYR A 203 6.75 -1.77 22.24
N GLU A 204 8.03 -2.01 22.55
CA GLU A 204 8.53 -3.28 23.09
C GLU A 204 7.92 -3.61 24.45
N ASP A 205 7.83 -2.63 25.35
CA ASP A 205 7.18 -2.80 26.66
C ASP A 205 5.71 -3.24 26.51
N ILE A 206 4.97 -2.66 25.56
CA ILE A 206 3.60 -3.08 25.25
C ILE A 206 3.58 -4.49 24.65
N ALA A 207 4.52 -4.81 23.77
CA ALA A 207 4.59 -6.13 23.14
C ALA A 207 4.89 -7.24 24.17
N GLU A 208 5.82 -6.98 25.09
CA GLU A 208 6.09 -7.85 26.23
C GLU A 208 4.87 -7.96 27.14
N PHE A 209 4.24 -6.84 27.52
CA PHE A 209 3.09 -6.83 28.42
C PHE A 209 1.96 -7.75 27.96
N PHE A 210 1.55 -7.63 26.70
CA PHE A 210 0.45 -8.43 26.18
C PHE A 210 0.84 -9.90 26.01
N THR A 211 2.09 -10.19 25.58
CA THR A 211 2.54 -11.57 25.35
C THR A 211 2.83 -12.33 26.64
N ASP A 212 3.52 -11.69 27.59
CA ASP A 212 4.15 -12.35 28.73
C ASP A 212 3.42 -12.12 30.06
N ASP A 213 2.69 -11.00 30.22
CA ASP A 213 1.94 -10.73 31.46
C ASP A 213 0.43 -10.98 31.29
N VAL A 214 -0.17 -10.46 30.22
CA VAL A 214 -1.60 -10.63 29.95
C VAL A 214 -1.88 -12.06 29.50
N LYS A 215 -1.17 -12.54 28.47
CA LYS A 215 -1.23 -13.89 27.87
C LYS A 215 -2.56 -14.31 27.27
N GLU A 216 -3.66 -13.96 27.91
CA GLU A 216 -5.01 -14.36 27.55
C GLU A 216 -5.98 -13.19 27.77
N ILE A 217 -6.87 -12.98 26.80
CA ILE A 217 -8.01 -12.07 26.91
C ILE A 217 -9.25 -12.86 26.52
N ASP A 218 -10.25 -12.86 27.39
CA ASP A 218 -11.55 -13.49 27.16
C ASP A 218 -11.46 -14.97 26.72
N GLY A 219 -10.53 -15.75 27.28
CA GLY A 219 -10.34 -17.17 26.95
C GLY A 219 -9.39 -17.44 25.79
N VAL A 220 -8.85 -16.40 25.13
CA VAL A 220 -8.03 -16.52 23.91
C VAL A 220 -6.61 -16.08 24.19
N LYS A 221 -5.62 -16.92 23.82
CA LYS A 221 -4.19 -16.56 23.87
C LYS A 221 -3.94 -15.33 23.00
N VAL A 222 -3.27 -14.33 23.55
CA VAL A 222 -2.96 -13.06 22.87
C VAL A 222 -1.46 -12.84 22.71
N TYR A 223 -1.12 -12.00 21.74
CA TYR A 223 0.24 -11.65 21.34
C TYR A 223 0.39 -10.13 21.30
N GLY A 224 1.55 -9.63 21.68
CA GLY A 224 1.80 -8.20 21.78
C GLY A 224 2.30 -7.54 20.49
N HIS A 225 2.60 -8.32 19.45
CA HIS A 225 3.11 -7.81 18.17
C HIS A 225 2.64 -8.69 17.01
N MET A 226 2.63 -8.13 15.81
CA MET A 226 2.54 -8.87 14.56
C MET A 226 3.50 -8.28 13.54
N ASP A 227 4.14 -9.18 12.80
CA ASP A 227 4.97 -8.95 11.62
C ASP A 227 5.08 -10.29 10.88
N TYR A 228 5.90 -10.40 9.84
CA TYR A 228 6.08 -11.61 9.05
C TYR A 228 7.54 -11.85 8.67
N GLY A 229 7.86 -13.08 8.26
CA GLY A 229 9.25 -13.47 8.02
C GLY A 229 9.49 -14.56 6.98
N LYS A 230 8.48 -14.92 6.18
CA LYS A 230 8.69 -15.81 5.04
C LYS A 230 9.66 -15.16 4.07
N ARG A 231 10.64 -15.94 3.61
CA ARG A 231 11.59 -15.48 2.60
C ARG A 231 10.89 -15.37 1.24
N ALA A 232 10.53 -14.16 0.88
CA ALA A 232 9.91 -13.78 -0.39
C ALA A 232 10.28 -12.32 -0.72
N PRO A 233 10.02 -11.82 -1.94
CA PRO A 233 10.34 -10.45 -2.33
C PRO A 233 9.83 -9.40 -1.33
N ASP A 234 8.66 -9.65 -0.74
CA ASP A 234 8.00 -8.75 0.21
C ASP A 234 8.73 -8.55 1.52
N LEU A 235 9.58 -9.49 1.92
CA LEU A 235 10.43 -9.30 3.07
C LEU A 235 11.54 -8.27 2.79
N GLY A 236 11.94 -8.12 1.52
CA GLY A 236 12.98 -7.18 1.10
C GLY A 236 12.52 -5.73 1.26
N TRP A 237 11.43 -5.35 0.58
CA TRP A 237 10.91 -3.98 0.68
C TRP A 237 10.36 -3.68 2.07
N ARG A 238 9.83 -4.67 2.80
CA ARG A 238 9.41 -4.45 4.21
C ARG A 238 10.52 -3.84 5.07
N MET A 239 11.77 -4.23 4.80
CA MET A 239 12.91 -3.66 5.50
C MET A 239 13.16 -2.22 5.06
N THR A 240 13.30 -1.98 3.75
CA THR A 240 13.68 -0.67 3.21
C THR A 240 12.59 0.37 3.39
N ASP A 241 11.33 0.00 3.22
CA ASP A 241 10.19 0.91 3.35
C ASP A 241 10.06 1.39 4.79
N ALA A 242 9.92 0.44 5.72
CA ALA A 242 9.53 0.77 7.08
C ALA A 242 10.67 0.62 8.08
N TRP A 243 11.23 -0.59 8.26
CA TRP A 243 12.13 -0.86 9.38
C TRP A 243 13.37 0.02 9.40
N LEU A 244 14.02 0.21 8.24
CA LEU A 244 15.20 1.06 8.13
C LEU A 244 14.85 2.52 8.46
N SER A 245 13.85 3.08 7.78
CA SER A 245 13.44 4.48 7.94
C SER A 245 12.99 4.78 9.38
N MET A 246 12.15 3.91 9.94
CA MET A 246 11.64 4.03 11.31
C MET A 246 12.75 3.89 12.36
N ALA A 247 13.80 3.11 12.09
CA ALA A 247 14.96 3.05 12.99
C ALA A 247 15.77 4.35 12.99
N GLY A 248 15.66 5.17 11.93
CA GLY A 248 16.49 6.35 11.68
C GLY A 248 17.61 6.12 10.66
N ALA A 249 17.47 5.15 9.76
CA ALA A 249 18.37 5.03 8.61
C ALA A 249 18.09 6.17 7.63
N GLY A 250 19.15 6.85 7.19
CA GLY A 250 19.07 7.99 6.28
C GLY A 250 19.39 9.33 6.93
N SER A 251 19.39 10.37 6.11
CA SER A 251 19.67 11.75 6.51
C SER A 251 18.38 12.52 6.77
N LYS A 252 18.48 13.67 7.43
CA LYS A 252 17.33 14.59 7.56
C LYS A 252 16.95 15.15 6.18
N GLY A 253 15.66 15.31 5.95
CA GLY A 253 15.10 15.74 4.67
C GLY A 253 13.79 15.01 4.38
N LEU A 254 12.82 15.74 3.83
CA LEU A 254 11.56 15.19 3.34
C LEU A 254 11.39 15.62 1.88
N PRO A 255 10.81 14.79 0.99
CA PRO A 255 10.27 13.46 1.27
C PRO A 255 11.33 12.35 1.46
N ASN A 256 12.59 12.60 1.09
CA ASN A 256 13.73 11.70 1.27
C ASN A 256 14.91 12.45 1.89
N GLY A 257 15.76 11.73 2.62
CA GLY A 257 17.00 12.28 3.20
C GLY A 257 18.10 12.53 2.16
N VAL A 258 18.90 13.57 2.34
CA VAL A 258 20.12 13.85 1.55
C VAL A 258 21.30 14.04 2.51
N PRO A 259 22.47 13.41 2.30
CA PRO A 259 22.87 12.64 1.12
C PRO A 259 22.44 11.18 1.12
N VAL A 260 21.86 10.66 2.20
CA VAL A 260 21.39 9.26 2.29
C VAL A 260 19.90 9.23 2.47
N ASP A 261 19.18 8.52 1.61
CA ASP A 261 17.73 8.33 1.71
C ASP A 261 17.36 7.33 2.82
N GLU A 262 16.05 7.14 3.01
CA GLU A 262 15.50 6.25 4.03
C GLU A 262 15.75 4.75 3.77
N TRP A 263 16.07 4.38 2.52
CA TRP A 263 16.47 3.02 2.15
C TRP A 263 17.96 2.79 2.44
N GLY A 264 18.68 3.83 2.87
CA GLY A 264 20.11 3.79 3.13
C GLY A 264 20.96 3.94 1.88
N ILE A 265 20.38 4.44 0.77
CA ILE A 265 21.08 4.69 -0.48
C ILE A 265 21.58 6.13 -0.50
N ARG A 266 22.88 6.28 -0.75
CA ARG A 266 23.52 7.57 -0.93
C ARG A 266 23.26 8.08 -2.35
N MET A 267 22.83 9.32 -2.42
CA MET A 267 22.60 10.06 -3.66
C MET A 267 23.72 11.08 -3.90
N GLU A 268 24.05 11.33 -5.17
CA GLU A 268 24.86 12.48 -5.56
C GLU A 268 24.08 13.78 -5.33
N GLU A 269 24.75 14.81 -4.82
CA GLU A 269 24.14 16.09 -4.44
C GLU A 269 23.38 16.73 -5.61
N GLY A 270 22.14 17.14 -5.36
CA GLY A 270 21.29 17.78 -6.37
C GLY A 270 20.80 16.84 -7.48
N SER A 271 20.93 15.51 -7.31
CA SER A 271 20.54 14.52 -8.33
C SER A 271 19.70 13.37 -7.75
N CYS A 272 19.12 12.57 -8.65
CA CYS A 272 18.49 11.28 -8.32
C CYS A 272 19.40 10.09 -8.66
N ASN A 273 20.74 10.27 -8.66
CA ASN A 273 21.69 9.22 -9.01
C ASN A 273 22.25 8.52 -7.76
N PRO A 274 22.04 7.19 -7.60
CA PRO A 274 22.58 6.44 -6.48
C PRO A 274 24.08 6.16 -6.65
N VAL A 275 24.88 6.41 -5.62
CA VAL A 275 26.36 6.29 -5.65
C VAL A 275 26.95 5.35 -4.59
N GLY A 276 26.17 4.94 -3.57
CA GLY A 276 26.61 3.98 -2.57
C GLY A 276 25.49 3.50 -1.67
N ALA A 277 25.58 2.26 -1.17
CA ALA A 277 24.59 1.70 -0.24
C ALA A 277 25.21 1.34 1.11
N SER A 278 26.48 0.93 1.14
CA SER A 278 27.19 0.59 2.38
C SER A 278 27.80 1.80 3.06
N VAL A 279 28.02 1.73 4.38
CA VAL A 279 28.75 2.74 5.16
C VAL A 279 30.12 3.04 4.55
N SER A 280 30.84 2.02 4.08
CA SER A 280 32.13 2.17 3.40
C SER A 280 32.07 2.94 2.08
N ARG A 281 30.88 3.09 1.48
CA ARG A 281 30.60 3.86 0.27
C ARG A 281 29.78 5.14 0.55
N GLY A 282 29.58 5.46 1.83
CA GLY A 282 28.81 6.61 2.29
C GLY A 282 27.28 6.42 2.33
N GLY A 283 26.78 5.20 2.08
CA GLY A 283 25.37 4.84 2.32
C GLY A 283 25.13 4.35 3.76
N ALA A 284 23.92 3.86 4.05
CA ALA A 284 23.51 3.40 5.38
C ALA A 284 22.76 2.05 5.39
N ALA A 285 22.64 1.35 4.27
CA ALA A 285 21.92 0.07 4.18
C ALA A 285 22.49 -1.03 5.11
N ASN A 286 23.76 -0.92 5.49
CA ASN A 286 24.40 -1.77 6.51
C ASN A 286 24.89 -0.98 7.74
N GLY A 287 24.33 0.20 7.99
CA GLY A 287 24.69 1.06 9.11
C GLY A 287 24.09 0.61 10.45
N PRO A 288 24.48 1.23 11.58
CA PRO A 288 24.01 0.86 12.91
C PRO A 288 22.48 0.85 13.06
N ALA A 289 21.78 1.82 12.46
CA ALA A 289 20.32 1.88 12.46
C ALA A 289 19.69 0.68 11.73
N ALA A 290 20.20 0.33 10.54
CA ALA A 290 19.72 -0.82 9.76
C ALA A 290 19.99 -2.14 10.50
N VAL A 291 21.19 -2.33 11.07
CA VAL A 291 21.52 -3.52 11.86
C VAL A 291 20.61 -3.64 13.09
N TYR A 292 20.36 -2.51 13.78
CA TYR A 292 19.45 -2.47 14.92
C TYR A 292 18.01 -2.81 14.51
N ALA A 293 17.53 -2.27 13.38
CA ALA A 293 16.20 -2.52 12.83
C ALA A 293 15.98 -4.00 12.55
N ILE A 294 16.86 -4.63 11.77
CA ILE A 294 16.74 -6.05 11.40
C ILE A 294 16.81 -6.94 12.64
N ARG A 295 17.69 -6.62 13.60
CA ARG A 295 17.75 -7.36 14.87
C ARG A 295 16.44 -7.24 15.64
N LYS A 296 15.87 -6.03 15.76
CA LYS A 296 14.63 -5.81 16.51
C LYS A 296 13.42 -6.46 15.85
N TRP A 297 13.34 -6.39 14.52
CA TRP A 297 12.36 -7.15 13.75
C TRP A 297 12.43 -8.66 14.07
N ASP A 298 13.61 -9.27 13.99
CA ASP A 298 13.77 -10.70 14.27
C ASP A 298 13.46 -11.05 15.75
N GLU A 299 13.94 -10.23 16.69
CA GLU A 299 13.67 -10.39 18.12
C GLU A 299 12.17 -10.34 18.43
N TRP A 300 11.46 -9.34 17.92
CA TRP A 300 10.03 -9.16 18.20
C TRP A 300 9.18 -10.19 17.49
N LEU A 301 9.51 -10.54 16.24
CA LEU A 301 8.83 -11.60 15.49
C LEU A 301 8.92 -12.93 16.25
N ARG A 302 10.06 -13.27 16.84
CA ARG A 302 10.24 -14.53 17.57
C ARG A 302 9.62 -14.52 18.96
N LYS A 303 9.63 -13.38 19.65
CA LYS A 303 9.20 -13.27 21.05
C LYS A 303 7.72 -12.97 21.20
N TYR A 304 7.20 -12.07 20.38
CA TYR A 304 5.94 -11.38 20.66
C TYR A 304 4.87 -11.57 19.57
N ALA A 305 5.21 -12.23 18.46
CA ALA A 305 4.25 -12.53 17.40
C ALA A 305 3.66 -13.95 17.54
N PRO A 306 2.50 -14.22 16.90
CA PRO A 306 1.98 -15.58 16.79
C PRO A 306 3.00 -16.57 16.24
N GLU A 307 3.00 -17.81 16.72
CA GLU A 307 4.03 -18.82 16.35
C GLU A 307 4.14 -19.06 14.83
N GLY A 308 3.03 -18.94 14.10
CA GLY A 308 3.00 -19.08 12.64
C GLY A 308 3.50 -17.86 11.86
N ALA A 309 3.68 -16.69 12.51
CA ALA A 309 3.94 -15.42 11.86
C ALA A 309 5.22 -15.42 11.00
N ALA A 310 6.27 -16.12 11.45
CA ALA A 310 7.52 -16.26 10.71
C ALA A 310 7.39 -17.02 9.38
N SER A 311 6.28 -17.73 9.17
CA SER A 311 5.98 -18.45 7.92
C SER A 311 5.01 -17.70 7.01
N TYR A 312 4.51 -16.54 7.44
CA TYR A 312 3.66 -15.67 6.62
C TYR A 312 4.49 -14.78 5.72
N ASP A 313 3.95 -14.47 4.55
CA ASP A 313 4.32 -13.32 3.72
C ASP A 313 3.35 -12.15 3.97
N PHE A 314 3.56 -11.06 3.24
CA PHE A 314 2.68 -9.89 3.21
C PHE A 314 1.19 -10.23 3.10
N TYR A 315 0.80 -11.02 2.09
CA TYR A 315 -0.60 -11.35 1.80
C TYR A 315 -1.26 -12.15 2.92
N GLN A 316 -0.49 -12.96 3.64
CA GLN A 316 -0.99 -13.78 4.75
C GLN A 316 -1.02 -12.99 6.08
N SER A 317 -0.04 -12.13 6.30
CA SER A 317 0.17 -11.47 7.59
C SER A 317 -0.86 -10.40 7.92
N LEU A 318 -1.24 -9.56 6.94
CA LEU A 318 -2.12 -8.43 7.21
C LEU A 318 -3.56 -8.86 7.50
N PRO A 319 -4.17 -9.78 6.72
CA PRO A 319 -5.47 -10.35 7.08
C PRO A 319 -5.44 -11.13 8.40
N ALA A 320 -4.30 -11.69 8.82
CA ALA A 320 -4.21 -12.45 10.06
C ALA A 320 -4.49 -11.61 11.31
N LEU A 321 -4.33 -10.28 11.28
CA LEU A 321 -4.76 -9.40 12.37
C LEU A 321 -6.26 -9.54 12.68
N SER A 322 -7.10 -9.83 11.67
CA SER A 322 -8.55 -10.03 11.84
C SER A 322 -8.88 -11.23 12.74
N GLN A 323 -7.93 -12.16 12.98
CA GLN A 323 -8.09 -13.23 13.97
C GLN A 323 -8.33 -12.67 15.38
N GLY A 324 -7.91 -11.43 15.65
CA GLY A 324 -8.27 -10.70 16.87
C GLY A 324 -7.47 -11.09 18.11
N ASN A 325 -6.31 -11.72 17.94
CA ASN A 325 -5.43 -12.16 19.02
C ASN A 325 -4.11 -11.35 19.14
N VAL A 326 -3.94 -10.27 18.36
CA VAL A 326 -2.76 -9.40 18.39
C VAL A 326 -3.14 -8.03 18.95
N ALA A 327 -2.30 -7.48 19.84
CA ALA A 327 -2.52 -6.18 20.48
C ALA A 327 -2.14 -4.99 19.59
N GLN A 328 -1.04 -5.10 18.83
CA GLN A 328 -0.50 -4.02 18.01
C GLN A 328 0.41 -4.52 16.89
N GLN A 329 0.59 -3.69 15.87
CA GLN A 329 1.53 -3.89 14.78
C GLN A 329 2.24 -2.56 14.48
N ILE A 330 3.58 -2.60 14.41
CA ILE A 330 4.43 -1.40 14.35
C ILE A 330 4.19 -0.55 13.10
N PHE A 331 3.89 -1.19 11.96
CA PHE A 331 3.35 -0.54 10.77
C PHE A 331 2.46 -1.50 9.99
N TRP A 332 1.35 -0.98 9.51
CA TRP A 332 0.26 -1.66 8.82
C TRP A 332 -0.12 -0.88 7.57
N TYR A 333 -0.43 -1.60 6.48
CA TYR A 333 -0.71 -1.02 5.17
C TYR A 333 -2.22 -0.78 4.98
N THR A 334 -2.59 0.44 4.60
CA THR A 334 -4.00 0.83 4.34
C THR A 334 -4.68 0.03 3.24
N ALA A 335 -3.94 -0.60 2.33
CA ALA A 335 -4.46 -1.47 1.28
C ALA A 335 -5.33 -2.64 1.79
N PHE A 336 -5.19 -3.01 3.07
CA PHE A 336 -5.93 -4.11 3.71
C PHE A 336 -7.07 -3.65 4.61
N THR A 337 -7.47 -2.37 4.51
CA THR A 337 -8.57 -1.81 5.32
C THR A 337 -9.85 -2.61 5.16
N ALA A 338 -10.21 -2.99 3.92
CA ALA A 338 -11.43 -3.76 3.62
C ALA A 338 -11.51 -5.06 4.43
N SER A 339 -10.41 -5.83 4.47
CA SER A 339 -10.33 -7.07 5.25
C SER A 339 -10.46 -6.82 6.76
N MET A 340 -9.92 -5.70 7.25
CA MET A 340 -9.93 -5.35 8.68
C MET A 340 -11.26 -4.76 9.17
N VAL A 341 -12.16 -4.37 8.25
CA VAL A 341 -13.51 -3.88 8.57
C VAL A 341 -14.62 -4.83 8.14
N ALA A 342 -14.28 -6.00 7.59
CA ALA A 342 -15.23 -7.06 7.26
C ALA A 342 -16.08 -7.44 8.49
N PRO A 343 -17.35 -7.85 8.32
CA PRO A 343 -18.23 -8.17 9.43
C PRO A 343 -17.80 -9.43 10.19
N LYS A 344 -18.23 -9.57 11.46
CA LYS A 344 -17.97 -10.77 12.27
C LYS A 344 -18.43 -12.07 11.61
N SER A 345 -19.51 -12.02 10.82
CA SER A 345 -20.04 -13.17 10.08
C SER A 345 -19.04 -13.75 9.07
N GLU A 346 -18.04 -12.98 8.67
CA GLU A 346 -16.95 -13.40 7.79
C GLU A 346 -15.67 -13.79 8.55
N GLY A 347 -15.75 -13.91 9.88
CA GLY A 347 -14.65 -14.35 10.73
C GLY A 347 -13.74 -13.23 11.25
N ASN A 348 -14.11 -11.96 11.07
CA ASN A 348 -13.35 -10.83 11.61
C ASN A 348 -13.65 -10.62 13.10
N ASN A 349 -12.66 -10.86 13.96
CA ASN A 349 -12.74 -10.69 15.41
C ASN A 349 -12.25 -9.30 15.89
N THR A 350 -12.05 -8.36 14.97
CA THR A 350 -11.56 -7.01 15.28
C THR A 350 -12.60 -5.91 15.08
N VAL A 351 -13.87 -6.29 14.88
CA VAL A 351 -15.03 -5.40 14.86
C VAL A 351 -16.02 -5.80 15.98
N ASP A 352 -16.87 -4.88 16.42
CA ASP A 352 -17.95 -5.16 17.38
C ASP A 352 -19.21 -5.75 16.69
N ASP A 353 -20.26 -6.05 17.47
CA ASP A 353 -21.51 -6.61 16.94
C ASP A 353 -22.29 -5.62 16.05
N SER A 354 -21.96 -4.34 16.11
CA SER A 354 -22.51 -3.28 15.24
C SER A 354 -21.61 -2.98 14.04
N GLY A 355 -20.51 -3.73 13.85
CA GLY A 355 -19.55 -3.54 12.76
C GLY A 355 -18.54 -2.41 12.99
N ASN A 356 -18.48 -1.81 14.18
CA ASN A 356 -17.49 -0.77 14.44
C ASN A 356 -16.10 -1.38 14.69
N PRO A 357 -15.01 -0.80 14.14
CA PRO A 357 -13.67 -1.26 14.44
C PRO A 357 -13.31 -1.17 15.93
N LEU A 358 -12.81 -2.28 16.48
CA LEU A 358 -12.23 -2.36 17.83
C LEU A 358 -10.76 -1.91 17.85
N TRP A 359 -10.19 -1.61 16.69
CA TRP A 359 -8.83 -1.15 16.50
C TRP A 359 -8.77 0.32 16.04
N ARG A 360 -7.59 0.92 16.11
CA ARG A 360 -7.31 2.26 15.56
C ARG A 360 -5.91 2.30 14.94
N MET A 361 -5.69 3.32 14.12
CA MET A 361 -4.35 3.68 13.63
C MET A 361 -3.83 4.92 14.36
N ALA A 362 -2.51 5.07 14.41
CA ALA A 362 -1.83 6.26 14.91
C ALA A 362 -0.49 6.47 14.18
N PRO A 363 0.20 7.60 14.39
CA PRO A 363 1.56 7.79 13.91
C PRO A 363 2.50 6.68 14.42
N SER A 364 3.38 6.20 13.54
CA SER A 364 4.28 5.09 13.87
C SER A 364 5.33 5.49 14.92
N PRO A 365 5.70 4.60 15.86
CA PRO A 365 6.77 4.87 16.81
C PRO A 365 8.12 4.87 16.10
N HIS A 366 9.08 5.64 16.61
CA HIS A 366 10.41 5.73 16.01
C HIS A 366 11.49 5.02 16.85
N GLY A 367 12.51 4.52 16.17
CA GLY A 367 13.66 3.86 16.75
C GLY A 367 14.65 4.86 17.39
N PRO A 368 15.71 4.33 18.03
CA PRO A 368 16.63 5.15 18.82
C PRO A 368 17.60 5.99 17.98
N TYR A 369 17.80 5.67 16.69
CA TYR A 369 18.62 6.49 15.79
C TYR A 369 17.80 7.53 15.05
N TRP A 370 16.47 7.52 15.21
CA TRP A 370 15.61 8.46 14.53
C TRP A 370 15.72 9.86 15.17
N GLU A 371 15.83 10.88 14.31
CA GLU A 371 15.92 12.28 14.69
C GLU A 371 14.84 13.08 13.97
N LYS A 372 14.34 14.14 14.64
CA LYS A 372 13.38 15.07 14.04
C LYS A 372 13.88 15.58 12.69
N GLY A 373 13.06 15.40 11.66
CA GLY A 373 13.35 15.77 10.28
C GLY A 373 13.82 14.62 9.39
N GLN A 374 14.02 13.42 9.93
CA GLN A 374 14.11 12.20 9.12
C GLN A 374 12.72 11.70 8.73
N LYS A 375 12.65 10.93 7.63
CA LYS A 375 11.45 10.19 7.25
C LYS A 375 11.10 9.17 8.35
N LEU A 376 9.81 8.91 8.53
CA LEU A 376 9.29 7.97 9.54
C LEU A 376 8.23 7.09 8.88
N GLY A 377 8.66 5.95 8.37
CA GLY A 377 7.83 5.08 7.54
C GLY A 377 7.88 5.42 6.06
N TYR A 378 6.99 4.79 5.30
CA TYR A 378 6.92 4.85 3.85
C TYR A 378 5.49 4.99 3.38
N GLN A 379 5.32 5.60 2.21
CA GLN A 379 4.05 5.63 1.51
C GLN A 379 4.35 5.38 0.04
N ASP A 380 3.70 4.37 -0.50
CA ASP A 380 3.72 4.04 -1.92
C ASP A 380 2.29 4.08 -2.48
N ALA A 381 2.18 4.12 -3.80
CA ALA A 381 0.97 3.93 -4.54
C ALA A 381 1.26 2.98 -5.70
N GLY A 382 0.55 1.86 -5.78
CA GLY A 382 0.50 1.20 -7.08
C GLY A 382 -0.29 2.07 -8.05
N SER A 383 0.14 1.97 -9.30
CA SER A 383 -0.13 3.00 -10.27
C SER A 383 -0.27 2.40 -11.66
N TRP A 384 -1.34 2.79 -12.35
CA TRP A 384 -1.57 2.43 -13.74
C TRP A 384 -0.43 2.90 -14.62
N THR A 385 0.19 1.97 -15.32
CA THR A 385 1.36 2.16 -16.15
C THR A 385 1.09 1.59 -17.53
N LEU A 386 1.20 2.44 -18.55
CA LEU A 386 1.11 2.05 -19.96
C LEU A 386 2.51 1.99 -20.56
N PHE A 387 2.82 0.96 -21.32
CA PHE A 387 4.07 0.87 -22.07
C PHE A 387 3.90 1.31 -23.51
N LYS A 388 4.93 1.93 -24.08
CA LYS A 388 5.00 2.19 -25.52
C LYS A 388 5.04 0.85 -26.26
N SER A 389 4.13 0.68 -27.22
CA SER A 389 4.00 -0.51 -28.06
C SER A 389 4.71 -0.38 -29.40
#